data_AF-A0A949I5X7-F1
#
_entry.id   AF-A0A949I5X7-F1
#
_cell.length_a   1.000
_cell.length_b   1.000
_cell.length_c   1.000
_cell.angle_alpha   90.00
_cell.angle_beta   90.00
_cell.angle_gamma   90.00
#
_symmetry.space_group_name_H-M   'P 1'
#
loop_
_entity.id
_entity.type
_entity.pdbx_description
1 polymer ?
#
loop_
_entity_poly.entity_id
_entity_poly.type
_entity_poly.pdbx_seq_one_letter_code
_entity_poly.pdbx_strand_id
1 'polypeptide(L)'
;MPHPGAPGVSLGDPDLPEGQLVSSLQAVLAPHAAVLRAADAEGTALAAGMAGHARATLALRLLAAFPLTGAEGQALMRMTEALLRIPDRATAVQLLADELGAAAWQPRTRDP
;
A
#
# COMPACT_ATOMS: atom_id res chain seq x y z
N MET A 1 -11.39 -3.54 31.97
CA MET A 1 -10.79 -4.85 31.68
C MET A 1 -9.55 -4.61 30.83
N PRO A 2 -8.35 -4.50 31.42
CA PRO A 2 -7.11 -4.29 30.66
C PRO A 2 -6.77 -5.54 29.83
N HIS A 3 -6.45 -5.35 28.56
CA HIS A 3 -5.92 -6.41 27.69
C HIS A 3 -4.56 -6.90 28.23
N PRO A 4 -4.30 -8.21 28.31
CA PRO A 4 -2.98 -8.72 28.64
C PRO A 4 -2.01 -8.35 27.51
N GLY A 5 -1.18 -7.33 27.75
CA GLY A 5 -0.14 -6.91 26.82
C GLY A 5 0.83 -8.05 26.55
N ALA A 6 1.14 -8.27 25.28
CA ALA A 6 2.33 -9.00 24.90
C ALA A 6 3.53 -8.46 25.71
N PRO A 7 4.47 -9.31 26.15
CA PRO A 7 5.63 -8.83 26.90
C PRO A 7 6.27 -7.70 26.09
N GLY A 8 6.27 -6.50 26.65
CA GLY A 8 6.79 -5.32 26.00
C GLY A 8 8.27 -5.52 25.77
N VAL A 9 8.65 -5.98 24.58
CA VAL A 9 10.04 -5.98 24.15
C VAL A 9 10.44 -4.51 24.10
N SER A 10 11.20 -4.09 25.10
CA SER A 10 11.81 -2.77 25.08
C SER A 10 12.78 -2.74 23.90
N LEU A 11 12.49 -1.88 22.92
CA LEU A 11 13.34 -1.68 21.75
C LEU A 11 14.55 -0.77 22.06
N GLY A 12 14.79 -0.47 23.34
CA GLY A 12 15.79 0.48 23.80
C GLY A 12 15.24 1.90 23.97
N ASP A 13 16.15 2.85 24.12
CA ASP A 13 15.85 4.29 24.20
C ASP A 13 15.55 4.84 22.78
N PRO A 14 14.35 5.40 22.53
CA PRO A 14 13.96 5.90 21.21
C PRO A 14 14.76 7.12 20.74
N ASP A 15 15.43 7.83 21.66
CA ASP A 15 16.21 9.04 21.35
C ASP A 15 17.69 8.74 21.05
N LEU A 16 18.08 7.46 21.01
CA LEU A 16 19.43 7.05 20.63
C LEU A 16 19.73 7.38 19.16
N PRO A 17 20.97 7.81 18.82
CA PRO A 17 21.40 7.91 17.43
C PRO A 17 21.23 6.57 16.71
N GLU A 18 20.71 6.60 15.48
CA GLU A 18 20.37 5.40 14.68
C GLU A 18 21.51 4.37 14.66
N GLY A 19 22.74 4.80 14.43
CA GLY A 19 23.90 3.90 14.39
C GLY A 19 24.16 3.15 15.71
N GLN A 20 23.87 3.78 16.86
CA GLN A 20 24.02 3.15 18.17
C GLN A 20 22.87 2.17 18.45
N LEU A 21 21.64 2.53 18.06
CA LEU A 21 20.49 1.64 18.16
C LEU A 21 20.64 0.40 17.26
N VAL A 22 21.08 0.59 16.01
CA VAL A 22 21.33 -0.53 15.11
C VAL A 22 22.43 -1.44 15.66
N SER A 23 23.52 -0.87 16.20
CA SER A 23 24.61 -1.66 16.79
C SER A 23 24.14 -2.46 18.02
N SER A 24 23.30 -1.87 18.87
CA SER A 24 22.76 -2.58 20.05
C SER A 24 21.81 -3.71 19.65
N LEU A 25 20.93 -3.48 18.68
CA LEU A 25 20.04 -4.51 18.14
C LEU A 25 20.82 -5.63 17.43
N GLN A 26 21.87 -5.30 16.69
CA GLN A 26 22.76 -6.30 16.08
C GLN A 26 23.42 -7.19 17.14
N ALA A 27 23.87 -6.61 18.26
CA ALA A 27 24.45 -7.38 19.36
C ALA A 27 23.43 -8.33 20.01
N VAL A 28 22.17 -7.89 20.17
CA VAL A 28 21.06 -8.72 20.68
C VAL A 28 20.73 -9.87 19.71
N LEU A 29 20.80 -9.61 18.41
CA LEU A 29 20.42 -10.57 17.36
C LEU A 29 21.56 -11.52 16.95
N ALA A 30 22.83 -11.18 17.21
CA ALA A 30 23.99 -11.96 16.81
C ALA A 30 23.95 -13.45 17.23
N PRO A 31 23.51 -13.80 18.47
CA PRO A 31 23.36 -15.21 18.87
C PRO A 31 22.33 -15.99 18.04
N HIS A 32 21.38 -15.29 17.41
CA HIS A 32 20.27 -15.87 16.65
C HIS A 32 20.51 -15.87 15.14
N ALA A 33 21.74 -15.61 14.67
CA ALA A 33 22.06 -15.46 13.25
C ALA A 33 21.63 -16.66 12.38
N ALA A 34 21.69 -17.89 12.91
CA ALA A 34 21.24 -19.08 12.17
C ALA A 34 19.73 -19.09 11.91
N VAL A 35 18.94 -18.73 12.93
CA VAL A 35 17.47 -18.64 12.84
C VAL A 35 17.08 -17.49 11.91
N LEU A 36 17.76 -16.34 12.00
CA LEU A 36 17.51 -15.19 11.12
C LEU A 36 17.80 -15.52 9.65
N ARG A 37 18.90 -16.22 9.36
CA ARG A 37 19.18 -16.70 7.99
C ARG A 37 18.13 -17.67 7.47
N ALA A 38 17.64 -18.57 8.32
CA ALA A 38 16.58 -19.50 7.94
C ALA A 38 15.26 -18.75 7.67
N ALA A 39 14.89 -17.79 8.51
CA ALA A 39 13.71 -16.95 8.33
C ALA A 39 13.82 -16.07 7.06
N ASP A 40 14.99 -15.54 6.75
CA ASP A 40 15.24 -14.77 5.52
C ASP A 40 15.11 -15.66 4.27
N ALA A 41 15.66 -16.88 4.30
CA ALA A 41 15.51 -17.86 3.23
C ALA A 41 14.04 -18.27 3.04
N GLU A 42 13.28 -18.44 4.12
CA GLU A 42 11.85 -18.73 4.06
C GLU A 42 11.05 -17.53 3.51
N GLY A 43 11.34 -16.33 3.99
CA GLY A 43 10.68 -15.10 3.53
C GLY A 43 10.92 -14.83 2.05
N THR A 44 12.16 -15.04 1.57
CA THR A 44 12.50 -14.91 0.14
C THR A 44 11.79 -15.96 -0.71
N ALA A 45 11.71 -17.22 -0.24
CA ALA A 45 10.95 -18.26 -0.94
C ALA A 45 9.45 -17.94 -1.00
N LEU A 46 8.86 -17.42 0.09
CA LEU A 46 7.48 -16.97 0.13
C LEU A 46 7.23 -15.80 -0.83
N ALA A 47 8.12 -14.80 -0.84
CA ALA A 47 8.03 -13.65 -1.74
C ALA A 47 8.12 -14.06 -3.22
N ALA A 48 9.04 -14.99 -3.55
CA ALA A 48 9.14 -15.54 -4.90
C ALA A 48 7.87 -16.29 -5.31
N GLY A 49 7.26 -17.05 -4.38
CA GLY A 49 5.97 -17.71 -4.60
C GLY A 49 4.81 -16.72 -4.80
N MET A 50 4.78 -15.63 -4.05
CA MET A 50 3.77 -14.57 -4.19
C MET A 50 3.91 -13.81 -5.51
N ALA A 51 5.12 -13.62 -6.05
CA ALA A 51 5.32 -12.93 -7.32
C ALA A 51 4.56 -13.61 -8.49
N GLY A 52 4.40 -14.93 -8.46
CA GLY A 52 3.59 -15.68 -9.44
C GLY A 52 2.07 -15.63 -9.17
N HIS A 53 1.66 -15.38 -7.93
CA HIS A 53 0.25 -15.34 -7.49
C HIS A 53 -0.34 -13.93 -7.41
N ALA A 54 0.52 -12.90 -7.41
CA ALA A 54 0.14 -11.51 -7.50
C ALA A 54 -0.36 -11.22 -8.91
N ARG A 55 -1.53 -11.78 -9.27
CA ARG A 55 -2.38 -11.14 -10.27
C ARG A 55 -2.67 -9.76 -9.71
N ALA A 56 -1.89 -8.78 -10.15
CA ALA A 56 -2.09 -7.39 -9.79
C ALA A 56 -3.56 -7.10 -9.96
N THR A 57 -4.21 -6.71 -8.86
CA THR A 57 -5.64 -6.39 -8.88
C THR A 57 -5.88 -5.32 -9.95
N LEU A 58 -7.10 -5.23 -10.46
CA LEU A 58 -7.42 -4.19 -11.45
C LEU A 58 -6.99 -2.80 -10.96
N ALA A 59 -7.13 -2.54 -9.65
CA ALA A 59 -6.67 -1.30 -9.02
C ALA A 59 -5.15 -1.09 -9.13
N LEU A 60 -4.33 -2.10 -8.82
CA LEU A 60 -2.87 -1.99 -8.95
C LEU A 60 -2.44 -1.80 -10.40
N ARG A 61 -3.09 -2.48 -11.34
CA ARG A 61 -2.83 -2.30 -12.78
C ARG A 61 -3.21 -0.91 -13.25
N LEU A 62 -4.32 -0.37 -12.73
CA LEU A 62 -4.79 0.98 -13.04
C LEU A 62 -3.82 2.04 -12.48
N LEU A 63 -3.33 1.88 -11.26
CA LEU A 63 -2.32 2.76 -10.67
C LEU A 63 -0.97 2.70 -11.39
N ALA A 64 -0.57 1.53 -11.89
CA ALA A 64 0.65 1.39 -12.69
C ALA A 64 0.52 2.06 -14.06
N ALA A 65 -0.65 1.95 -14.72
CA ALA A 65 -0.90 2.56 -16.03
C ALA A 65 -1.18 4.07 -15.93
N PHE A 66 -1.80 4.50 -14.84
CA PHE A 66 -2.16 5.88 -14.55
C PHE A 66 -1.67 6.20 -13.14
N PRO A 67 -0.51 6.86 -12.98
CA PRO A 67 -0.01 7.21 -11.65
C PRO A 67 -0.92 8.30 -11.06
N LEU A 68 -1.97 7.89 -10.36
CA LEU A 68 -2.91 8.77 -9.67
C LEU A 68 -2.32 9.18 -8.31
N THR A 69 -2.49 10.44 -7.95
CA THR A 69 -2.32 10.91 -6.57
C THR A 69 -3.40 10.30 -5.67
N GLY A 70 -3.21 10.33 -4.36
CA GLY A 70 -4.21 9.86 -3.41
C GLY A 70 -5.57 10.58 -3.57
N ALA A 71 -5.55 11.87 -3.90
CA ALA A 71 -6.75 12.67 -4.14
C ALA A 71 -7.48 12.25 -5.43
N GLU A 72 -6.74 12.09 -6.53
CA GLU A 72 -7.31 11.65 -7.81
C GLU A 72 -7.88 10.23 -7.72
N GLY A 73 -7.17 9.32 -7.05
CA GLY A 73 -7.65 7.95 -6.82
C GLY A 73 -8.95 7.92 -6.01
N GLN A 74 -9.05 8.74 -4.96
CA GLN A 74 -10.27 8.83 -4.15
C GLN A 74 -11.45 9.44 -4.94
N ALA A 75 -11.19 10.45 -5.77
CA ALA A 75 -12.20 11.01 -6.67
C ALA A 75 -12.73 9.97 -7.66
N LEU A 76 -11.82 9.21 -8.30
CA LEU A 76 -12.17 8.12 -9.21
C LEU A 76 -13.01 7.04 -8.52
N MET A 77 -12.64 6.63 -7.31
CA MET A 77 -13.39 5.63 -6.55
C MET A 77 -14.81 6.12 -6.22
N ARG A 78 -14.97 7.37 -5.77
CA ARG A 78 -16.29 7.95 -5.49
C ARG A 78 -17.16 8.03 -6.74
N MET A 79 -16.60 8.47 -7.86
CA MET A 79 -17.31 8.51 -9.14
C MET A 79 -17.74 7.10 -9.55
N THR A 80 -16.84 6.13 -9.46
CA THR A 80 -17.14 4.73 -9.77
C THR A 80 -18.25 4.18 -8.89
N GLU A 81 -18.20 4.46 -7.59
CA GLU A 81 -19.22 4.02 -6.64
C GLU A 81 -20.59 4.66 -6.94
N ALA A 82 -20.62 5.95 -7.29
CA ALA A 82 -21.86 6.62 -7.71
C ALA A 82 -22.47 5.95 -8.96
N LEU A 83 -21.64 5.62 -9.96
CA LEU A 83 -22.09 4.95 -11.18
C LEU A 83 -22.60 3.53 -10.93
N LEU A 84 -22.01 2.79 -9.98
CA LEU A 84 -22.45 1.44 -9.63
C LEU A 84 -23.81 1.42 -8.90
N ARG A 85 -24.28 2.55 -8.36
CA ARG A 85 -25.63 2.67 -7.77
C ARG A 85 -26.72 2.89 -8.84
N ILE A 86 -26.35 3.21 -10.08
CA ILE A 86 -27.30 3.39 -11.17
C ILE A 86 -27.66 1.99 -11.71
N PRO A 87 -28.95 1.60 -11.69
CA PRO A 87 -29.34 0.24 -12.05
C PRO A 87 -29.21 -0.06 -13.55
N ASP A 88 -29.41 0.95 -14.40
CA ASP A 88 -29.26 0.82 -15.84
C ASP A 88 -27.87 1.24 -16.32
N ARG A 89 -27.17 0.29 -16.96
CA ARG A 89 -25.81 0.50 -17.44
C ARG A 89 -25.74 1.54 -18.56
N ALA A 90 -26.73 1.62 -19.43
CA ALA A 90 -26.71 2.59 -20.53
C ALA A 90 -26.79 4.02 -19.99
N THR A 91 -27.68 4.25 -19.03
CA THR A 91 -27.81 5.52 -18.30
C THR A 91 -26.54 5.90 -17.56
N ALA A 92 -25.90 4.93 -16.88
CA ALA A 92 -24.64 5.19 -16.18
C ALA A 92 -23.51 5.62 -17.14
N VAL A 93 -23.41 4.98 -18.31
CA VAL A 93 -22.40 5.34 -19.33
C VAL A 93 -22.68 6.72 -19.93
N GLN A 94 -23.95 7.04 -20.19
CA GLN A 94 -24.31 8.35 -20.73
C GLN A 94 -23.97 9.46 -19.74
N LEU A 95 -24.34 9.30 -18.46
CA LEU A 95 -23.98 10.26 -17.41
C LEU A 95 -22.47 10.41 -17.24
N LEU A 96 -21.71 9.31 -17.32
CA LEU A 96 -20.25 9.38 -17.27
C LEU A 96 -19.69 10.22 -18.44
N ALA A 97 -20.21 10.03 -19.65
CA ALA A 97 -19.79 10.81 -20.82
C ALA A 97 -20.13 12.30 -20.67
N ASP A 98 -21.33 12.60 -20.18
CA ASP A 98 -21.80 13.97 -19.96
C ASP A 98 -20.96 14.68 -18.88
N GLU A 99 -20.71 14.03 -17.74
CA GLU A 99 -19.90 14.58 -16.64
C GLU A 99 -18.43 14.80 -17.04
N LEU A 100 -17.81 13.82 -17.73
CA LEU A 100 -16.43 13.97 -18.21
C LEU A 100 -16.32 15.03 -19.31
N GLY A 101 -17.35 15.16 -20.16
CA GLY A 101 -17.43 16.15 -21.22
C GLY A 101 -17.64 17.57 -20.70
N ALA A 102 -18.37 17.74 -19.59
CA ALA A 102 -18.63 19.02 -18.95
C ALA A 102 -17.51 19.46 -17.98
N ALA A 103 -16.62 18.54 -17.58
CA ALA A 103 -15.57 18.83 -16.62
C ALA A 103 -14.57 19.90 -17.12
N ALA A 104 -14.28 20.88 -16.27
CA ALA A 104 -13.24 21.88 -16.52
C ALA A 104 -11.85 21.30 -16.20
N TRP A 105 -11.26 20.61 -17.18
CA TRP A 105 -9.96 19.97 -17.05
C TRP A 105 -8.82 20.98 -16.88
N GLN A 106 -7.96 20.73 -15.90
CA GLN A 106 -6.73 21.48 -15.72
C GLN A 106 -5.55 20.63 -16.22
N PRO A 107 -4.50 21.25 -16.81
CA PRO A 107 -3.28 20.53 -17.15
C PRO A 107 -2.70 19.91 -15.89
N ARG A 108 -2.37 18.63 -15.93
CA ARG A 108 -1.61 17.99 -14.85
C ARG A 108 -0.19 18.57 -14.84
N THR A 109 0.04 19.55 -13.98
CA THR A 109 1.39 20.00 -13.63
C THR A 109 2.03 18.90 -12.79
N ARG A 110 3.09 18.29 -13.31
CA ARG A 110 3.87 17.30 -12.55
C ARG A 110 4.65 18.10 -11.50
N ASP A 111 4.21 18.07 -10.25
CA ASP A 111 5.10 18.50 -9.17
C ASP A 111 6.32 17.57 -9.14
N PRO A 112 7.53 18.13 -8.93
CA PRO A 112 8.80 17.38 -8.94
C PRO A 112 8.88 16.33 -7.83
#